data_AF-A0A517LK33-F1
#
_entry.id   AF-A0A517LK33-F1
#
_cell.length_a   1.000
_cell.length_b   1.000
_cell.length_c   1.000
_cell.angle_alpha   90.00
_cell.angle_beta   90.00
_cell.angle_gamma   90.00
#
_symmetry.space_group_name_H-M   'P 1'
#
loop_
_entity.id
_entity.type
_entity.pdbx_description
1 polymer ?
#
loop_
_entity_poly.entity_id
_entity_poly.type
_entity_poly.pdbx_seq_one_letter_code
_entity_poly.pdbx_strand_id
1 'polypeptide(L)'
;MTRCHGWVDTAPNPDKKRRSTTSSGSGKNGITKSKAKMPSKKQQITTLKQQWAEHKATMEQLCRTLAPDGPLFSMQITRIQHETELIAQISAEISRLSSKGMAG
;
A
#
# COMPACT_ATOMS: atom_id res chain seq x y z
N MET A 1 0.33 -10.21 -37.20
CA MET A 1 -0.58 -10.70 -36.14
C MET A 1 0.26 -11.44 -35.12
N THR A 2 0.68 -10.75 -34.05
CA THR A 2 1.54 -11.32 -33.01
C THR A 2 0.69 -12.17 -32.06
N ARG A 3 1.11 -13.42 -31.92
CA ARG A 3 0.45 -14.53 -31.24
C ARG A 3 0.44 -14.30 -29.72
N CYS A 4 -0.73 -14.44 -29.10
CA CYS A 4 -0.94 -14.34 -27.65
C CYS A 4 -0.08 -15.37 -26.90
N HIS A 5 0.69 -14.95 -25.91
CA HIS A 5 1.32 -15.84 -24.95
C HIS A 5 0.34 -16.10 -23.80
N GLY A 6 -0.31 -17.26 -23.86
CA GLY A 6 -1.13 -17.79 -22.76
C GLY A 6 -0.28 -18.04 -21.53
N TRP A 7 -0.82 -17.66 -20.38
CA TRP A 7 -0.26 -17.90 -19.06
C TRP A 7 -0.17 -19.42 -18.83
N VAL A 8 1.04 -19.92 -18.61
CA VAL A 8 1.26 -21.32 -18.22
C VAL A 8 1.03 -21.40 -16.72
N ASP A 9 -0.12 -21.96 -16.36
CA ASP A 9 -0.45 -22.37 -14.99
C ASP A 9 0.50 -23.52 -14.59
N THR A 10 1.34 -23.30 -13.59
CA THR A 10 2.16 -24.39 -13.03
C THR A 10 2.15 -24.27 -11.52
N ALA A 11 1.16 -24.94 -10.92
CA ALA A 11 1.13 -25.22 -9.50
C ALA A 11 2.44 -25.90 -9.05
N PRO A 12 3.08 -25.47 -7.95
CA PRO A 12 4.28 -26.12 -7.45
C PRO A 12 3.91 -27.44 -6.76
N ASN A 13 4.32 -28.56 -7.37
CA ASN A 13 4.27 -29.88 -6.75
C ASN A 13 5.44 -30.00 -5.74
N PRO A 14 5.18 -30.28 -4.44
CA PRO A 14 6.20 -30.17 -3.39
C PRO A 14 7.18 -31.36 -3.29
N ASP A 15 7.05 -32.42 -4.09
CA ASP A 15 7.72 -33.70 -3.78
C ASP A 15 8.59 -34.29 -4.89
N LYS A 16 9.51 -33.52 -5.49
CA LYS A 16 10.57 -34.11 -6.34
C LYS A 16 11.95 -33.48 -6.12
N LYS A 17 12.77 -34.16 -5.31
CA LYS A 17 14.25 -34.08 -5.38
C LYS A 17 14.69 -34.51 -6.78
N ARG A 18 15.33 -33.63 -7.57
CA ARG A 18 16.15 -34.04 -8.74
C ARG A 18 17.42 -33.18 -8.87
N ARG A 19 18.50 -33.73 -8.29
CA ARG A 19 19.90 -33.82 -8.75
C ARG A 19 20.47 -32.67 -9.62
N SER A 20 21.52 -32.04 -9.07
CA SER A 20 22.40 -31.07 -9.72
C SER A 20 23.11 -31.64 -10.95
N THR A 21 23.15 -30.88 -12.04
CA THR A 21 24.22 -30.94 -13.05
C THR A 21 24.67 -29.53 -13.40
N THR A 22 25.94 -29.28 -13.10
CA THR A 22 26.75 -28.13 -13.47
C THR A 22 26.76 -27.92 -15.00
N SER A 23 26.42 -26.72 -15.45
CA SER A 23 26.96 -26.19 -16.71
C SER A 23 27.74 -24.92 -16.38
N SER A 24 28.98 -24.91 -16.84
CA SER A 24 29.94 -23.83 -16.69
C SER A 24 29.43 -22.60 -17.45
N GLY A 25 28.96 -21.61 -16.70
CA GLY A 25 28.65 -20.29 -17.18
C GLY A 25 29.30 -19.29 -16.25
N SER A 26 30.44 -18.74 -16.66
CA SER A 26 30.94 -17.46 -16.13
C SER A 26 29.96 -16.36 -16.53
N GLY A 27 28.86 -16.30 -15.79
CA GLY A 27 27.91 -15.20 -15.80
C GLY A 27 27.76 -14.81 -14.35
N LYS A 28 28.49 -13.78 -13.93
CA LYS A 28 28.27 -13.07 -12.68
C LYS A 28 26.95 -12.31 -12.80
N ASN A 29 25.85 -13.02 -13.01
CA ASN A 29 24.50 -12.49 -12.92
C ASN A 29 24.23 -12.37 -11.44
N GLY A 30 24.72 -11.26 -10.89
CA GLY A 30 24.33 -10.77 -9.59
C GLY A 30 22.81 -10.78 -9.55
N ILE A 31 22.28 -11.79 -8.87
CA ILE A 31 20.94 -11.79 -8.34
C ILE A 31 20.93 -10.59 -7.40
N THR A 32 20.66 -9.40 -7.93
CA THR A 32 20.09 -8.33 -7.13
C THR A 32 18.70 -8.85 -6.79
N LYS A 33 18.65 -9.70 -5.74
CA LYS A 33 17.47 -9.85 -4.91
C LYS A 33 17.05 -8.43 -4.67
N SER A 34 16.01 -7.98 -5.38
CA SER A 34 15.32 -6.76 -5.08
C SER A 34 14.64 -7.05 -3.74
N LYS A 35 15.44 -6.99 -2.67
CA LYS A 35 14.94 -6.83 -1.32
C LYS A 35 14.20 -5.51 -1.44
N ALA A 36 12.89 -5.58 -1.65
CA ALA A 36 12.00 -4.45 -1.46
C ALA A 36 12.35 -3.93 -0.06
N LYS A 37 13.18 -2.89 -0.02
CA LYS A 37 13.66 -2.33 1.23
C LYS A 37 12.39 -1.81 1.88
N MET A 38 12.02 -2.38 3.02
CA MET A 38 10.87 -1.87 3.75
C MET A 38 11.05 -0.35 3.90
N PRO A 39 10.02 0.45 3.54
CA PRO A 39 10.13 1.89 3.57
C PRO A 39 10.54 2.33 4.97
N SER A 40 11.52 3.23 5.05
CA SER A 40 11.99 3.76 6.34
C SER A 40 10.83 4.42 7.09
N LYS A 41 10.90 4.49 8.43
CA LYS A 41 9.90 5.21 9.24
C LYS A 41 9.63 6.63 8.72
N LYS A 42 10.67 7.33 8.26
CA LYS A 42 10.55 8.67 7.66
C LYS A 42 9.75 8.64 6.36
N GLN A 43 9.98 7.66 5.50
CA GLN A 43 9.19 7.47 4.27
C GLN A 43 7.74 7.11 4.58
N GLN A 44 7.51 6.20 5.53
CA GLN A 44 6.15 5.82 5.97
C GLN A 44 5.38 7.04 6.50
N ILE A 45 5.98 7.83 7.39
CA ILE A 45 5.37 9.07 7.91
C ILE A 45 5.08 10.06 6.79
N THR A 46 5.98 10.21 5.81
CA THR A 46 5.77 11.13 4.68
C THR A 46 4.57 10.70 3.83
N THR A 47 4.47 9.40 3.52
CA THR A 47 3.32 8.85 2.79
C THR A 47 2.02 9.02 3.56
N LEU A 48 2.01 8.74 4.87
CA LEU A 48 0.84 8.92 5.72
C LEU A 48 0.41 10.39 5.78
N LYS A 49 1.35 11.34 5.86
CA LYS A 49 1.02 12.79 5.81
C LYS A 49 0.40 13.19 4.48
N GLN A 50 0.86 12.60 3.37
CA GLN A 50 0.27 12.85 2.07
C GLN A 50 -1.17 12.30 2.00
N GLN A 51 -1.38 11.05 2.44
CA GLN A 51 -2.71 10.46 2.52
C GLN A 51 -3.65 11.27 3.41
N TRP A 52 -3.16 11.74 4.56
CA TRP A 52 -3.92 12.62 5.45
C TRP A 52 -4.39 13.90 4.73
N ALA A 53 -3.52 14.52 3.93
CA ALA A 53 -3.86 15.73 3.18
C ALA A 53 -4.92 15.43 2.10
N GLU A 54 -4.82 14.29 1.42
CA GLU A 54 -5.79 13.84 0.40
C GLU A 54 -7.18 13.56 1.01
N HIS A 55 -7.23 12.83 2.12
CA HIS A 55 -8.48 12.57 2.85
C HIS A 55 -9.09 13.86 3.40
N LYS A 56 -8.28 14.77 3.94
CA LYS A 56 -8.75 16.07 4.41
C LYS A 56 -9.35 16.91 3.28
N ALA A 57 -8.68 16.96 2.12
CA ALA A 57 -9.21 17.67 0.95
C ALA A 57 -10.55 17.06 0.46
N THR A 58 -10.64 15.74 0.45
CA THR A 58 -11.87 15.02 0.10
C THR A 58 -13.01 15.33 1.08
N MET A 59 -12.73 15.29 2.38
CA MET A 59 -13.69 15.66 3.42
C MET A 59 -14.17 17.11 3.27
N GLU A 60 -13.25 18.05 3.05
CA GLU A 60 -13.61 19.46 2.82
C GLU A 60 -14.49 19.63 1.59
N GLN A 61 -14.20 18.92 0.50
CA GLN A 61 -15.04 18.93 -0.70
C GLN A 61 -16.44 18.39 -0.41
N LEU A 62 -16.55 17.26 0.30
CA LEU A 62 -17.85 16.68 0.67
C LEU A 62 -18.68 17.66 1.50
N CYS A 63 -18.07 18.31 2.49
CA CYS A 63 -18.73 19.33 3.30
C CYS A 63 -19.20 20.54 2.47
N ARG A 64 -18.42 20.99 1.47
CA ARG A 64 -18.84 22.10 0.58
C ARG A 64 -20.02 21.73 -0.32
N THR A 65 -20.10 20.47 -0.74
CA THR A 65 -21.17 19.98 -1.62
C THR A 65 -22.38 19.41 -0.86
N LEU A 66 -22.33 19.42 0.47
CA LEU A 66 -23.37 18.85 1.32
C LEU A 66 -24.62 19.70 1.27
N ALA A 67 -25.68 19.15 0.69
CA ALA A 67 -27.01 19.77 0.65
C ALA A 67 -27.93 19.08 1.67
N PRO A 68 -28.39 19.76 2.74
CA PRO A 68 -29.21 19.17 3.81
C PRO A 68 -30.46 18.43 3.33
N ASP A 69 -31.14 18.96 2.33
CA ASP A 69 -32.35 18.38 1.75
C ASP A 69 -32.08 17.64 0.42
N GLY A 70 -30.80 17.38 0.13
CA GLY A 70 -30.38 16.72 -1.10
C GLY A 70 -30.68 15.22 -1.06
N PRO A 71 -30.99 14.59 -2.21
CA PRO A 71 -31.26 13.15 -2.29
C PRO A 71 -30.07 12.28 -1.85
N LEU A 72 -28.87 12.85 -1.75
CA LEU A 72 -27.65 12.18 -1.35
C LEU A 72 -27.15 12.58 0.06
N PHE A 73 -27.92 13.36 0.82
CA PHE A 73 -27.47 13.91 2.11
C PHE A 73 -26.98 12.83 3.08
N SER A 74 -27.78 11.79 3.32
CA SER A 74 -27.42 10.70 4.22
C SER A 74 -26.14 9.97 3.79
N MET A 75 -26.00 9.68 2.50
CA MET A 75 -24.81 9.06 1.94
C MET A 75 -23.57 9.95 2.09
N GLN A 76 -23.71 11.26 1.84
CA GLN A 76 -22.62 12.21 1.99
C GLN A 76 -22.20 12.37 3.45
N ILE A 77 -23.14 12.37 4.40
CA ILE A 77 -22.84 12.36 5.84
C ILE A 77 -22.06 11.11 6.23
N THR A 78 -22.51 9.92 5.81
CA THR A 78 -21.78 8.67 6.09
C THR A 78 -20.37 8.71 5.51
N ARG A 79 -20.21 9.27 4.31
CA ARG A 79 -18.89 9.42 3.69
C ARG A 79 -18.01 10.41 4.47
N ILE A 80 -18.54 11.54 4.92
CA ILE A 80 -17.82 12.52 5.76
C ILE A 80 -17.36 11.86 7.07
N GLN A 81 -18.23 11.08 7.72
CA GLN A 81 -17.88 10.34 8.93
C GLN A 81 -16.73 9.35 8.67
N HIS A 82 -16.78 8.62 7.56
CA HIS A 82 -15.73 7.70 7.17
C HIS A 82 -14.38 8.40 6.90
N GLU A 83 -14.38 9.50 6.14
CA GLU A 83 -13.15 10.26 5.89
C GLU A 83 -12.57 10.82 7.21
N THR A 84 -13.42 11.26 8.13
CA THR A 84 -13.00 11.72 9.47
C THR A 84 -12.32 10.61 10.27
N GLU A 85 -12.87 9.39 10.22
CA GLU A 85 -12.28 8.24 10.89
C GLU A 85 -10.91 7.86 10.30
N LEU A 86 -10.78 7.86 8.96
CA LEU A 86 -9.52 7.62 8.28
C LEU A 86 -8.45 8.65 8.68
N ILE A 87 -8.81 9.94 8.70
CA ILE A 87 -7.94 11.03 9.14
C ILE A 87 -7.46 10.79 10.58
N ALA A 88 -8.35 10.36 11.48
CA ALA A 88 -8.01 10.06 12.86
C ALA A 88 -7.05 8.85 12.97
N GLN A 89 -7.32 7.77 12.22
CA GLN A 89 -6.46 6.58 12.17
C GLN A 89 -5.06 6.91 11.64
N ILE A 90 -4.97 7.68 10.55
CA ILE A 90 -3.69 8.11 9.98
C ILE A 90 -2.92 9.00 10.97
N SER A 91 -3.61 9.90 11.67
CA SER A 91 -3.01 10.77 12.69
C SER A 91 -2.45 9.96 13.87
N ALA A 92 -3.19 8.95 14.33
CA ALA A 92 -2.74 8.03 15.37
C ALA A 92 -1.54 7.20 14.90
N GLU A 93 -1.55 6.74 13.64
CA GLU A 93 -0.47 5.96 13.06
C GLU A 93 0.82 6.78 12.87
N ILE A 94 0.70 8.04 12.43
CA ILE A 94 1.83 8.98 12.39
C ILE A 94 2.40 9.18 13.80
N SER A 95 1.53 9.36 14.80
CA SER A 95 1.94 9.53 16.21
C SER A 95 2.66 8.29 16.73
N ARG A 96 2.17 7.08 16.39
CA ARG A 96 2.78 5.80 16.72
C ARG A 96 4.14 5.60 16.06
N LEU A 97 4.31 6.00 14.80
CA LEU A 97 5.58 5.90 14.08
C LEU A 97 6.58 6.98 14.52
N SER A 98 6.08 8.14 14.93
CA SER A 98 6.87 9.28 15.38
C SER A 98 7.30 9.15 16.85
N SER A 99 6.61 8.35 17.67
CA SER A 99 7.04 8.11 19.04
C SER A 99 8.38 7.37 19.03
N LYS A 100 9.39 8.08 19.55
CA LYS A 100 10.79 7.70 19.57
C LYS A 100 11.08 7.15 20.96
N GLY A 101 11.44 5.86 21.05
CA GLY A 101 12.24 5.28 22.12
C GLY A 101 11.78 5.48 23.58
N MET A 102 11.06 4.50 24.12
CA MET A 102 11.17 4.09 25.52
C MET A 102 11.35 2.56 25.54
N ALA A 103 12.56 2.13 25.23
CA ALA A 103 13.13 0.83 25.57
C ALA A 103 14.64 1.06 25.57
N GLY A 104 15.09 1.78 26.60
CA GLY A 104 16.47 1.74 27.07
C GLY A 104 16.59 0.63 28.10
#